data_AF-A0A6G0RE15-F1
#
_entry.id   AF-A0A6G0RE15-F1
#
_cell.length_a   1.000
_cell.length_b   1.000
_cell.length_c   1.000
_cell.angle_alpha   90.00
_cell.angle_beta   90.00
_cell.angle_gamma   90.00
#
_symmetry.space_group_name_H-M   'P 1'
#
loop_
_entity.id
_entity.type
_entity.pdbx_description
1 polymer ?
#
loop_
_entity_poly.entity_id
_entity_poly.type
_entity_poly.pdbx_seq_one_letter_code
_entity_poly.pdbx_strand_id
1 'polypeptide(L)'
;MTVEVPKLFIDNQSALKVCQTVGNYEGVKRYAKLGHKIAELVEAKELTLEYVPTSENIADMFTKALGPQRFALLRELVGVEDVTGAKLQQDQDA
;
A
#
# COMPACT_ATOMS: atom_id res chain seq x y z
N MET A 1 24.19 -6.36 -11.15
CA MET A 1 23.04 -6.45 -10.22
C MET A 1 22.00 -5.48 -10.73
N THR A 2 20.86 -5.96 -11.21
CA THR A 2 19.73 -5.09 -11.60
C THR A 2 19.03 -4.68 -10.31
N VAL A 3 19.07 -3.40 -9.96
CA VAL A 3 18.29 -2.86 -8.85
C VAL A 3 16.84 -2.81 -9.32
N GLU A 4 15.98 -3.59 -8.67
CA GLU A 4 14.55 -3.54 -8.93
C GLU A 4 13.99 -2.23 -8.39
N VAL A 5 13.22 -1.51 -9.22
CA VAL A 5 12.58 -0.27 -8.80
C VAL A 5 11.38 -0.64 -7.92
N PRO A 6 11.31 -0.15 -6.67
CA PRO A 6 10.22 -0.47 -5.77
C PRO A 6 8.87 -0.01 -6.32
N LYS A 7 7.81 -0.72 -5.93
CA LYS A 7 6.43 -0.44 -6.32
C LYS A 7 5.61 -0.03 -5.10
N LEU A 8 4.92 1.11 -5.22
CA LEU A 8 3.98 1.61 -4.22
C LEU A 8 2.56 1.42 -4.72
N PHE A 9 1.76 0.67 -3.96
CA PHE A 9 0.36 0.45 -4.24
C PHE A 9 -0.52 1.54 -3.61
N ILE A 10 -1.45 2.10 -4.38
CA ILE A 10 -2.31 3.21 -3.97
C ILE A 10 -3.75 2.91 -4.39
N ASP A 11 -4.70 2.96 -3.44
CA ASP A 11 -6.13 2.80 -3.73
C ASP A 11 -6.81 4.13 -4.13
N ASN A 12 -6.28 5.25 -3.67
CA ASN A 12 -6.76 6.56 -4.05
C ASN A 12 -6.32 6.94 -5.48
N GLN A 13 -7.19 6.66 -6.46
CA GLN A 13 -6.97 6.99 -7.87
C GLN A 13 -6.65 8.47 -8.12
N SER A 14 -7.23 9.39 -7.33
CA SER A 14 -6.93 10.81 -7.45
C SER A 14 -5.48 11.10 -7.05
N ALA A 15 -4.99 10.49 -5.96
CA ALA A 15 -3.60 10.63 -5.53
C ALA A 15 -2.63 9.98 -6.54
N LEU A 16 -2.97 8.81 -7.06
CA LEU A 16 -2.20 8.12 -8.10
C LEU A 16 -2.02 9.03 -9.33
N LYS A 17 -3.12 9.61 -9.84
CA LYS A 17 -3.09 10.51 -10.99
C LYS A 17 -2.27 11.77 -10.73
N VAL A 18 -2.38 12.35 -9.53
CA VAL A 18 -1.58 13.53 -9.13
C VAL A 18 -0.09 13.21 -9.10
N CYS A 19 0.31 12.03 -8.64
CA CYS A 19 1.73 11.67 -8.54
C CYS A 19 2.33 11.19 -9.86
N GLN A 20 1.51 10.66 -10.79
CA GLN A 20 1.95 10.22 -12.12
C GLN A 20 2.02 11.37 -13.14
N THR A 21 1.16 12.38 -12.99
CA THR A 21 1.07 13.49 -13.95
C THR A 21 1.99 14.62 -13.46
N VAL A 22 3.23 14.63 -13.92
CA VAL A 22 4.17 15.74 -13.69
C VAL A 22 3.61 16.97 -14.43
N GLY A 23 2.94 17.87 -13.70
CA GLY A 23 2.56 19.18 -14.22
C GLY A 23 1.10 19.58 -14.01
N ASN A 24 0.91 20.52 -13.09
CA ASN A 24 -0.06 21.61 -13.17
C ASN A 24 -1.54 21.25 -13.37
N TYR A 25 -2.17 20.67 -12.34
CA TYR A 25 -3.58 20.95 -12.10
C TYR A 25 -3.71 22.15 -11.17
N GLU A 26 -4.11 23.31 -11.73
CA GLU A 26 -4.41 24.55 -10.98
C GLU A 26 -5.35 24.30 -9.79
N GLY A 27 -6.27 23.32 -9.88
CA GLY A 27 -7.20 22.93 -8.81
C GLY A 27 -6.66 21.98 -7.74
N VAL A 28 -5.41 21.50 -7.85
CA VAL A 28 -4.88 20.41 -6.99
C VAL A 28 -3.60 20.83 -6.27
N LYS A 29 -3.15 22.10 -6.39
CA LYS A 29 -1.94 22.66 -5.75
C LYS A 29 -1.81 22.33 -4.26
N ARG A 30 -2.92 22.34 -3.50
CA ARG A 30 -2.91 21.99 -2.05
C ARG A 30 -2.54 20.51 -1.80
N TYR A 31 -3.02 19.60 -2.66
CA TYR A 31 -2.75 18.16 -2.54
C TYR A 31 -1.43 17.77 -3.22
N ALA A 32 -1.03 18.49 -4.27
CA ALA A 32 0.27 18.34 -4.92
C ALA A 32 1.42 18.52 -3.92
N LYS A 33 1.28 19.42 -2.94
CA LYS A 33 2.29 19.61 -1.88
C LYS A 33 2.61 18.33 -1.10
N LEU A 34 1.60 17.49 -0.85
CA LEU A 34 1.77 16.22 -0.12
C LEU A 34 2.32 15.10 -1.03
N GLY A 35 2.01 15.15 -2.33
CA GLY A 35 2.47 14.18 -3.31
C GLY A 35 3.83 14.48 -3.95
N HIS A 36 4.42 15.67 -3.75
CA HIS A 36 5.63 16.09 -4.46
C HIS A 36 6.79 15.10 -4.33
N LYS A 37 7.05 14.59 -3.13
CA LYS A 37 8.17 13.66 -2.96
C LYS A 37 7.96 12.34 -3.72
N ILE A 38 6.73 11.83 -3.75
CA ILE A 38 6.38 10.63 -4.50
C ILE A 38 6.53 10.91 -6.00
N ALA A 39 6.03 12.04 -6.48
CA ALA A 39 6.17 12.45 -7.88
C ALA A 39 7.64 12.60 -8.31
N GLU A 40 8.49 13.21 -7.47
CA GLU A 40 9.94 13.33 -7.69
C GLU A 40 10.60 11.94 -7.84
N LEU A 41 10.26 10.99 -6.97
CA LEU A 41 10.82 9.63 -7.03
C LEU A 41 10.35 8.87 -8.27
N VAL A 42 9.09 9.09 -8.69
CA VAL A 42 8.56 8.52 -9.93
C VAL A 42 9.25 9.12 -11.16
N GLU A 43 9.45 10.44 -11.18
CA GLU A 43 10.16 11.14 -12.25
C GLU A 43 11.64 10.70 -12.34
N ALA A 44 12.29 10.49 -11.19
CA ALA A 44 13.64 9.95 -11.09
C ALA A 44 13.73 8.45 -11.43
N LYS A 45 12.60 7.77 -11.67
CA LYS A 45 12.51 6.31 -11.90
C LYS A 45 13.02 5.47 -10.72
N GLU A 46 12.96 6.04 -9.52
CA GLU A 46 13.32 5.39 -8.25
C GLU A 46 12.10 4.75 -7.58
N LEU A 47 10.89 5.02 -8.08
CA LEU A 47 9.64 4.46 -7.58
C LEU A 47 8.63 4.26 -8.72
N THR A 48 7.87 3.17 -8.70
CA THR A 48 6.72 2.95 -9.57
C THR A 48 5.42 2.96 -8.75
N LEU A 49 4.33 3.44 -9.34
CA LEU A 49 3.02 3.48 -8.68
C LEU A 49 2.04 2.55 -9.37
N GLU A 50 1.29 1.78 -8.59
CA GLU A 50 0.26 0.87 -9.07
C GLU A 50 -1.04 1.03 -8.29
N TYR A 51 -2.17 0.88 -8.97
CA TYR A 51 -3.47 0.91 -8.30
C TYR A 51 -3.73 -0.41 -7.56
N VAL A 52 -4.30 -0.33 -6.37
CA VAL A 52 -4.86 -1.48 -5.65
C VAL A 52 -6.31 -1.17 -5.23
N PRO A 53 -7.27 -2.08 -5.40
CA PRO A 53 -8.62 -1.88 -4.86
C PRO A 53 -8.59 -1.67 -3.34
N THR A 54 -9.46 -0.81 -2.78
CA THR A 54 -9.57 -0.63 -1.33
C THR A 54 -9.87 -1.95 -0.59
N SER A 55 -10.57 -2.89 -1.24
CA SER A 55 -10.82 -4.25 -0.73
C SER A 55 -9.55 -5.11 -0.62
N GLU A 56 -8.49 -4.75 -1.31
CA GLU A 56 -7.22 -5.49 -1.35
C GLU A 56 -6.06 -4.69 -0.74
N ASN A 57 -6.29 -3.43 -0.37
CA ASN A 57 -5.27 -2.59 0.26
C ASN A 57 -5.00 -3.03 1.70
N ILE A 58 -3.99 -3.87 1.89
CA ILE A 58 -3.56 -4.40 3.19
C ILE A 58 -3.12 -3.29 4.15
N ALA A 59 -2.61 -2.17 3.64
CA ALA A 59 -2.15 -1.03 4.44
C ALA A 59 -3.28 -0.38 5.28
N ASP A 60 -4.55 -0.62 4.91
CA ASP A 60 -5.71 -0.18 5.68
C ASP A 60 -5.69 -0.69 7.12
N MET A 61 -5.11 -1.87 7.37
CA MET A 61 -4.98 -2.46 8.70
C MET A 61 -4.21 -1.57 9.67
N PHE A 62 -3.26 -0.78 9.15
CA PHE A 62 -2.38 0.06 9.96
C PHE A 62 -2.87 1.51 10.07
N THR A 63 -3.84 1.92 9.26
CA THR A 63 -4.22 3.33 9.09
C THR A 63 -5.67 3.63 9.46
N LYS A 64 -6.54 2.61 9.53
CA LYS A 64 -7.97 2.78 9.75
C LYS A 64 -8.45 2.03 11.00
N ALA A 65 -9.47 2.57 11.65
CA ALA A 65 -10.27 1.83 12.62
C ALA A 65 -11.26 0.93 11.85
N LEU A 66 -10.94 -0.35 11.73
CA LEU A 66 -11.69 -1.30 10.93
C LEU A 66 -12.71 -2.09 11.77
N GLY A 67 -13.84 -2.43 11.16
CA GLY A 67 -14.80 -3.36 11.75
C GLY A 67 -14.26 -4.79 11.82
N PRO A 68 -14.84 -5.67 12.65
CA PRO A 68 -14.29 -7.00 12.94
C PRO A 68 -14.07 -7.86 11.69
N GLN A 69 -14.99 -7.83 10.73
CA GLN A 69 -14.91 -8.64 9.50
C GLN A 69 -13.73 -8.21 8.63
N ARG A 70 -13.56 -6.90 8.43
CA ARG A 70 -12.48 -6.34 7.61
C ARG A 70 -11.12 -6.54 8.29
N PHE A 71 -11.07 -6.35 9.61
CA PHE A 71 -9.86 -6.58 10.38
C PHE A 71 -9.43 -8.06 10.32
N ALA A 72 -10.35 -9.01 10.48
CA ALA A 72 -10.05 -10.44 10.41
C ALA A 72 -9.44 -10.84 9.06
N LEU A 73 -10.02 -10.36 7.95
CA LEU A 73 -9.50 -10.61 6.61
C LEU A 73 -8.10 -10.03 6.40
N LEU A 74 -7.87 -8.77 6.79
CA LEU A 74 -6.54 -8.15 6.62
C LEU A 74 -5.48 -8.79 7.52
N ARG A 75 -5.87 -9.22 8.73
CA ARG A 75 -5.00 -9.94 9.67
C ARG A 75 -4.48 -11.24 9.05
N GLU A 76 -5.37 -11.99 8.39
CA GLU A 76 -5.00 -13.21 7.65
C GLU A 76 -4.05 -12.90 6.49
N LEU A 77 -4.34 -11.87 5.67
CA LEU A 77 -3.49 -11.48 4.55
C LEU A 77 -2.07 -11.05 4.95
N VAL A 78 -1.90 -10.52 6.16
CA VAL A 78 -0.58 -10.13 6.71
C VAL A 78 0.15 -11.31 7.36
N GLY A 79 -0.52 -12.45 7.53
CA GLY A 79 0.04 -13.62 8.20
C GLY A 79 0.08 -13.48 9.72
N VAL A 80 -0.82 -12.69 10.30
CA VAL A 80 -0.93 -12.56 11.76
C VAL A 80 -1.81 -13.68 12.29
N GLU A 81 -1.19 -14.64 12.97
CA GLU A 81 -1.84 -15.81 13.53
C GLU A 81 -1.73 -15.88 15.06
N ASP A 82 -2.56 -16.74 15.66
CA ASP A 82 -2.45 -17.04 17.09
C ASP A 82 -1.21 -17.91 17.34
N VAL A 83 -0.34 -17.45 18.24
CA VAL A 83 0.92 -18.15 18.60
C VAL A 83 0.66 -19.57 19.12
N THR A 84 -0.47 -19.81 19.76
CA THR A 84 -0.85 -21.15 20.25
C THR A 84 -1.27 -22.08 19.12
N GLY A 85 -1.90 -21.54 18.06
CA GLY A 85 -2.24 -22.29 16.85
C GLY A 85 -1.03 -22.59 15.97
N ALA A 86 -0.11 -21.62 15.83
CA ALA A 86 1.09 -21.74 15.01
C ALA A 86 2.02 -22.90 15.43
N LYS A 87 2.13 -23.14 16.74
CA LYS A 87 2.96 -24.23 17.29
C LYS A 87 2.42 -25.62 16.98
N LEU A 88 1.10 -25.78 16.86
CA LEU A 88 0.48 -27.07 16.57
C LEU A 88 0.72 -27.54 15.13
N GLN A 89 0.92 -26.61 14.20
CA GLN A 89 1.24 -26.93 12.80
C GLN A 89 2.70 -27.41 12.65
N GLN A 90 3.64 -26.78 13.37
CA GLN A 90 5.06 -27.15 13.32
C GLN A 90 5.36 -28.55 13.86
N ASP A 91 4.59 -29.01 14.86
CA ASP A 91 4.74 -30.35 15.44
C ASP A 91 4.09 -31.46 14.59
N GLN A 92 3.27 -31.11 13.58
CA GLN A 92 2.63 -32.07 12.67
C GLN A 92 3.41 -32.28 11.37
N ASP A 93 4.27 -31.33 11.00
CA ASP A 93 5.12 -31.36 9.80
C ASP A 93 6.58 -31.79 10.09
N ALA A 94 6.90 -32.20 11.33
CA ALA A 94 8.23 -32.63 11.79
C ALA A 94 8.37 -34.15 11.99
#